data_AF-A0A1I5AJK9-F1
#
_entry.id   AF-A0A1I5AJK9-F1
#
_cell.length_a   1.000
_cell.length_b   1.000
_cell.length_c   1.000
_cell.angle_alpha   90.00
_cell.angle_beta   90.00
_cell.angle_gamma   90.00
#
_symmetry.space_group_name_H-M   'P 1'
#
loop_
_entity.id
_entity.type
_entity.pdbx_description
1 polymer ?
#
loop_
_entity_poly.entity_id
_entity_poly.type
_entity_poly.pdbx_seq_one_letter_code
_entity_poly.pdbx_strand_id
1 'polypeptide(L)'
;MVILTVVASVQQPPTGTPLEWAAFAYLGVVSMFFGFFAWYRGLAIGPMAQVSQVQLIQPVLSIIWAALLLHEELLWSTILGGIAVILCAGIAVRARLNRPTLIPSVAR
;
A
#
# COMPACT_ATOMS: atom_id res chain seq x y z
N MET A 1 -17.80 -7.19 -2.89
CA MET A 1 -16.68 -8.05 -2.47
C MET A 1 -17.18 -9.33 -1.80
N VAL A 2 -17.98 -9.26 -0.73
CA VAL A 2 -18.52 -10.47 -0.06
C VAL A 2 -19.19 -11.47 -1.01
N ILE A 3 -20.05 -11.00 -1.92
CA ILE A 3 -20.70 -11.87 -2.91
C ILE A 3 -19.68 -12.57 -3.82
N LEU A 4 -18.68 -11.84 -4.31
CA LEU A 4 -17.62 -12.41 -5.15
C LEU A 4 -16.77 -13.42 -4.38
N THR A 5 -16.46 -13.13 -3.11
CA THR A 5 -15.75 -14.07 -2.23
C THR A 5 -16.55 -15.35 -2.03
N VAL A 6 -17.85 -15.25 -1.72
CA VAL A 6 -18.71 -16.42 -1.53
C VAL A 6 -18.81 -17.25 -2.80
N VAL A 7 -19.05 -16.62 -3.95
CA VAL A 7 -19.11 -17.31 -5.25
C VAL A 7 -17.77 -18.00 -5.55
N ALA A 8 -16.64 -17.32 -5.34
CA ALA A 8 -15.32 -17.91 -5.54
C ALA A 8 -15.04 -19.09 -4.60
N SER A 9 -15.42 -19.00 -3.32
CA SER A 9 -15.26 -20.09 -2.36
C SER A 9 -16.15 -21.29 -2.64
N VAL A 10 -17.31 -21.09 -3.27
CA VAL A 10 -18.18 -22.20 -3.70
C VAL A 10 -17.62 -22.85 -4.97
N GLN A 11 -17.17 -22.05 -5.94
CA GLN A 11 -16.59 -22.57 -7.18
C GLN A 11 -15.26 -23.27 -6.96
N GLN A 12 -14.42 -22.74 -6.06
CA GLN A 12 -13.11 -23.27 -5.71
C GLN A 12 -12.99 -23.33 -4.17
N PRO A 13 -13.43 -24.44 -3.55
CA PRO A 13 -13.35 -24.60 -2.10
C PRO A 13 -11.92 -24.34 -1.59
N PRO A 14 -11.73 -23.46 -0.59
CA PRO A 14 -10.42 -23.17 -0.06
C PRO A 14 -9.86 -24.44 0.58
N THR A 15 -8.74 -24.90 0.05
CA THR A 15 -7.99 -26.06 0.52
C THR A 15 -6.55 -25.62 0.80
N GLY A 16 -5.90 -26.29 1.74
CA GLY A 16 -4.53 -25.95 2.13
C GLY A 16 -4.01 -26.91 3.20
N THR A 17 -2.71 -27.12 3.18
CA THR A 17 -1.95 -27.78 4.22
C THR A 17 -1.97 -26.96 5.52
N PRO A 18 -1.64 -27.57 6.68
CA PRO A 18 -1.54 -26.84 7.94
C PRO A 18 -0.57 -25.65 7.87
N LEU A 19 0.51 -25.77 7.09
CA LEU A 19 1.48 -24.69 6.90
C LEU A 19 0.89 -23.51 6.11
N GLU A 20 0.13 -23.78 5.04
CA GLU A 20 -0.55 -22.74 4.25
C GLU A 20 -1.61 -22.02 5.08
N TRP A 21 -2.36 -22.74 5.90
CA TRP A 21 -3.30 -22.13 6.86
C TRP A 21 -2.59 -21.29 7.92
N ALA A 22 -1.44 -21.74 8.42
CA ALA A 22 -0.63 -20.96 9.35
C ALA A 22 -0.07 -19.68 8.69
N ALA A 23 0.41 -19.77 7.44
CA ALA A 23 0.86 -18.62 6.67
C ALA A 23 -0.29 -17.63 6.41
N PHE A 24 -1.48 -18.12 6.07
CA PHE A 24 -2.68 -17.29 5.92
C PHE A 24 -3.05 -16.59 7.23
N ALA A 25 -3.06 -17.30 8.36
CA ALA A 25 -3.33 -16.73 9.66
C ALA A 25 -2.28 -15.66 10.05
N TYR A 26 -1.01 -15.91 9.76
CA TYR A 26 0.07 -14.94 9.97
C TYR A 26 -0.13 -13.67 9.13
N LEU A 27 -0.38 -13.81 7.83
CA LEU A 27 -0.66 -12.69 6.92
C LEU A 27 -1.89 -11.89 7.38
N GLY A 28 -2.97 -12.57 7.75
CA GLY A 28 -4.20 -11.94 8.23
C GLY A 28 -4.00 -11.18 9.54
N VAL A 29 -3.53 -11.86 10.59
CA VAL A 29 -3.45 -11.28 11.93
C VAL A 29 -2.28 -10.31 12.07
N VAL A 30 -1.09 -10.69 11.60
CA VAL A 30 0.12 -9.90 11.82
C VAL A 30 0.22 -8.77 10.80
N SER A 31 0.16 -9.09 9.50
CA SER A 31 0.38 -8.09 8.45
C SER A 31 -0.84 -7.18 8.25
N MET A 32 -2.05 -7.76 8.16
CA MET A 32 -3.26 -6.99 7.85
C MET A 32 -3.92 -6.33 9.07
N PHE A 33 -3.69 -6.82 10.30
CA PHE A 33 -4.19 -6.17 11.52
C PHE A 33 -3.08 -5.55 12.38
N PHE A 34 -2.06 -6.31 12.79
CA PHE A 34 -1.07 -5.78 13.75
C PHE A 34 -0.21 -4.66 13.18
N GLY A 35 0.16 -4.73 11.90
CA GLY A 35 0.85 -3.64 11.20
C GLY A 35 0.09 -2.31 11.26
N PHE A 36 -1.24 -2.35 11.33
CA PHE A 36 -2.06 -1.14 11.42
C PHE A 36 -1.97 -0.42 12.76
N PHE A 37 -1.61 -1.07 13.87
CA PHE A 37 -1.41 -0.35 15.13
C PHE A 37 -0.27 0.67 15.01
N ALA A 38 0.87 0.25 14.46
CA ALA A 38 1.98 1.14 14.19
C ALA A 38 1.61 2.22 13.17
N TRP A 39 0.87 1.84 12.13
CA TRP A 39 0.43 2.78 11.09
C TRP A 39 -0.51 3.87 11.62
N TYR A 40 -1.55 3.49 12.38
CA TYR A 40 -2.50 4.44 12.96
C TYR A 40 -1.82 5.35 14.00
N ARG A 41 -0.88 4.81 14.79
CA ARG A 41 -0.04 5.63 15.66
C ARG A 41 0.80 6.61 14.85
N GLY A 42 1.42 6.19 13.76
CA GLY A 42 2.17 7.05 12.85
C GLY A 42 1.31 8.18 12.28
N LEU A 43 0.09 7.87 11.83
CA LEU A 43 -0.87 8.86 11.35
C LEU A 43 -1.30 9.88 12.42
N ALA A 44 -1.30 9.49 13.69
CA ALA A 44 -1.66 10.37 14.81
C ALA A 44 -0.54 11.33 15.23
N ILE A 45 0.72 11.05 14.88
CA ILE A 45 1.89 11.83 15.30
C ILE A 45 2.14 13.06 14.40
N GLY A 46 1.77 13.00 13.13
CA GLY A 46 2.08 14.04 12.14
C GLY A 46 0.91 14.46 11.26
N PRO A 47 1.11 15.42 10.34
CA PRO A 47 0.08 15.82 9.39
C PRO A 47 -0.35 14.63 8.53
N MET A 48 -1.60 14.18 8.69
CA MET A 48 -2.12 12.97 8.03
C MET A 48 -1.85 12.95 6.50
N ALA A 49 -1.96 14.11 5.85
CA ALA A 49 -1.74 14.25 4.41
C ALA A 49 -0.30 13.97 3.97
N GLN A 50 0.69 14.21 4.84
CA GLN A 50 2.11 13.92 4.59
C GLN A 50 2.45 12.49 4.99
N VAL A 51 1.99 12.04 6.16
CA VAL A 51 2.27 10.68 6.65
C VAL A 51 1.70 9.63 5.70
N SER A 52 0.49 9.85 5.16
CA SER A 52 -0.09 8.93 4.18
C SER A 52 0.74 8.75 2.90
N GLN A 53 1.60 9.71 2.56
CA GLN A 53 2.47 9.60 1.38
C GLN A 53 3.60 8.59 1.56
N VAL A 54 3.94 8.24 2.81
CA VAL A 54 4.90 7.17 3.10
C VAL A 54 4.46 5.85 2.48
N GLN A 55 3.16 5.61 2.29
CA GLN A 55 2.66 4.42 1.60
C GLN A 55 3.08 4.35 0.12
N LEU A 56 3.42 5.46 -0.52
CA LEU A 56 3.93 5.46 -1.90
C LEU A 56 5.30 4.79 -2.01
N ILE A 57 6.00 4.57 -0.90
CA ILE A 57 7.25 3.81 -0.85
C ILE A 57 6.97 2.29 -0.95
N GLN A 58 5.79 1.82 -0.54
CA GLN A 58 5.45 0.40 -0.47
C GLN A 58 5.63 -0.33 -1.82
N PRO A 59 5.11 0.17 -2.97
CA PRO A 59 5.30 -0.51 -4.25
C PRO A 59 6.77 -0.64 -4.66
N VAL A 60 7.58 0.37 -4.36
CA VAL A 60 9.02 0.37 -4.67
C VAL A 60 9.75 -0.66 -3.81
N LEU A 61 9.47 -0.68 -2.50
CA LEU A 61 10.04 -1.68 -1.60
C LEU A 61 9.61 -3.08 -2.00
N SER A 62 8.36 -3.31 -2.40
CA SER A 62 7.90 -4.63 -2.86
C SER A 62 8.71 -5.16 -4.05
N ILE A 63 9.00 -4.30 -5.04
CA ILE A 63 9.83 -4.68 -6.20
C ILE A 63 11.27 -5.00 -5.76
N ILE A 64 11.84 -4.18 -4.87
CA ILE A 64 13.19 -4.40 -4.34
C ILE A 64 13.25 -5.73 -3.57
N TRP A 65 12.27 -6.01 -2.71
CA TRP A 65 12.21 -7.25 -1.96
C TRP A 65 12.00 -8.48 -2.86
N ALA A 66 11.19 -8.38 -3.91
CA ALA A 66 11.05 -9.43 -4.91
C ALA A 66 12.40 -9.74 -5.58
N ALA A 67 13.14 -8.70 -6.00
CA ALA A 67 14.46 -8.86 -6.59
C ALA A 67 15.45 -9.52 -5.62
N LEU A 68 15.47 -9.09 -4.35
CA LEU A 68 16.45 -9.56 -3.36
C LEU A 68 16.15 -10.94 -2.78
N LEU A 69 14.88 -11.23 -2.50
CA LEU A 69 14.47 -12.46 -1.81
C LEU A 69 14.12 -13.58 -2.80
N LEU A 70 13.42 -13.25 -3.89
CA LEU A 70 12.98 -14.22 -4.89
C LEU A 70 13.95 -14.30 -6.08
N HIS A 71 14.96 -13.41 -6.13
CA HIS A 71 15.94 -13.35 -7.23
C HIS A 71 15.29 -13.15 -8.60
N GLU A 72 14.15 -12.46 -8.64
CA GLU A 72 13.45 -12.16 -9.90
C GLU A 72 14.25 -11.18 -10.76
N GLU A 73 14.34 -11.47 -12.05
CA GLU A 73 14.97 -10.58 -13.02
C GLU A 73 14.09 -9.36 -13.28
N LEU A 74 14.58 -8.18 -12.90
CA LEU A 74 13.90 -6.93 -13.21
C LEU A 74 14.11 -6.57 -14.68
N LEU A 75 13.07 -6.75 -15.47
CA LEU A 75 13.01 -6.23 -16.82
C LEU A 75 13.17 -4.70 -16.83
N TRP A 76 13.81 -4.18 -17.89
CA TRP A 76 13.93 -2.74 -18.10
C TRP A 76 12.58 -2.02 -18.15
N SER A 77 11.53 -2.68 -18.63
CA SER A 77 10.16 -2.16 -18.59
C SER A 77 9.65 -1.95 -17.16
N THR A 78 9.92 -2.89 -16.25
CA THR A 78 9.57 -2.79 -14.83
C THR A 78 10.32 -1.65 -14.15
N ILE A 79 11.61 -1.50 -14.45
CA ILE A 79 12.43 -0.40 -13.91
C ILE A 79 11.92 0.95 -14.41
N LEU A 80 11.72 1.10 -15.73
CA LEU A 80 11.21 2.35 -16.32
C LEU A 80 9.80 2.67 -15.84
N GLY A 81 8.93 1.67 -15.74
CA GLY A 81 7.59 1.80 -15.17
C GLY A 81 7.64 2.23 -13.71
N GLY A 82 8.52 1.63 -12.91
CA GLY A 82 8.75 2.01 -11.50
C GLY A 82 9.20 3.46 -11.36
N ILE A 83 10.17 3.89 -12.17
CA ILE A 83 10.62 5.29 -12.21
C ILE A 83 9.47 6.23 -12.58
N ALA A 84 8.70 5.90 -13.63
CA ALA A 84 7.55 6.70 -14.06
C ALA A 84 6.49 6.83 -12.95
N VAL A 85 6.18 5.74 -12.25
CA VAL A 85 5.26 5.74 -11.10
C VAL A 85 5.78 6.61 -9.98
N ILE A 86 7.06 6.51 -9.61
CA ILE A 86 7.68 7.35 -8.56
C ILE A 86 7.60 8.83 -8.93
N LEU A 87 7.93 9.19 -10.18
CA LEU A 87 7.86 10.57 -10.66
C LEU A 87 6.42 11.10 -10.62
N CYS A 88 5.46 10.36 -11.16
CA CYS A 88 4.04 10.71 -11.13
C CYS A 88 3.52 10.87 -9.69
N ALA A 89 3.86 9.94 -8.81
CA ALA A 89 3.49 9.98 -7.41
C ALA A 89 4.07 11.23 -6.73
N GLY A 90 5.36 11.51 -6.91
CA GLY A 90 6.03 12.69 -6.35
C GLY A 90 5.42 14.02 -6.84
N ILE A 91 5.07 14.11 -8.13
CA ILE A 91 4.36 15.27 -8.69
C ILE A 91 2.99 15.42 -8.04
N ALA A 92 2.21 14.34 -7.93
CA ALA A 92 0.88 14.36 -7.31
C ALA A 92 0.92 14.77 -5.83
N VAL A 93 1.94 14.31 -5.08
CA VAL A 93 2.17 14.73 -3.69
C VAL A 93 2.47 16.23 -3.61
N ARG A 94 3.44 16.72 -4.38
CA ARG A 94 3.81 18.16 -4.34
C ARG A 94 2.64 19.06 -4.74
N ALA A 95 1.85 18.66 -5.74
CA ALA A 95 0.66 19.41 -6.16
C ALA A 95 -0.39 19.52 -5.05
N ARG A 96 -0.55 18.49 -4.22
CA ARG A 96 -1.49 18.50 -3.08
C ARG A 96 -1.00 19.35 -1.91
N LEU A 97 0.32 19.35 -1.64
CA LEU A 97 0.92 20.14 -0.56
C LEU A 97 0.93 21.65 -0.84
N ASN A 98 1.02 22.06 -2.11
CA ASN A 98 1.09 23.46 -2.51
C ASN A 98 -0.27 24.16 -2.66
N ARG A 99 -1.38 23.51 -2.33
CA ARG A 99 -2.72 24.09 -2.52
C ARG A 99 -2.95 25.15 -1.42
N PRO A 100 -3.00 26.46 -1.73
CA PRO A 100 -3.24 27.47 -0.71
C PRO A 100 -4.64 27.25 -0.13
N THR A 101 -4.77 27.17 1.19
CA THR A 101 -6.05 27.32 1.86
C THR A 101 -6.56 28.71 1.56
N LEU A 102 -7.50 28.81 0.60
CA LEU A 102 -8.29 30.02 0.41
C LEU A 102 -9.16 30.14 1.66
N ILE A 103 -8.71 30.92 2.64
CA ILE A 103 -9.57 31.37 3.73
C ILE A 103 -10.57 32.31 3.06
N PRO A 104 -11.87 31.98 2.99
CA PRO A 104 -12.86 32.94 2.54
C PRO A 104 -12.82 34.07 3.56
N SER A 105 -12.38 35.25 3.16
CA SER A 105 -12.57 36.47 3.94
C SER A 105 -14.06 36.74 3.96
N VAL A 106 -14.78 36.06 4.86
CA VAL A 106 -16.16 36.39 5.18
C VAL A 106 -16.12 37.79 5.80
N ALA A 107 -16.48 38.74 4.93
CA ALA A 107 -17.14 40.00 5.18
C ALA A 107 -16.92 40.63 6.57
N ARG A 108 -16.21 41.77 6.53
CA ARG A 108 -16.44 42.89 7.44
C ARG A 108 -17.92 43.25 7.52
#